data_AF-A0A933EUR6-F1
#
_entry.id   AF-A0A933EUR6-F1
#
_cell.length_a   1.000
_cell.length_b   1.000
_cell.length_c   1.000
_cell.angle_alpha   90.00
_cell.angle_beta   90.00
_cell.angle_gamma   90.00
#
_symmetry.space_group_name_H-M   'P 1'
#
loop_
_entity.id
_entity.type
_entity.pdbx_description
1 polymer ?
#
loop_
_entity_poly.entity_id
_entity_poly.type
_entity_poly.pdbx_seq_one_letter_code
_entity_poly.pdbx_strand_id
1 'polypeptide(L)'
;APGGWFVAFDYFHPFEQRVALTETSRLHPDGLTFYLRPYGVMQRLVEEAGFESPAFRPFHLPIDLPPPGDPSQITSYTVNRQDGGRLCFRGTLYQPWCHLTAQRRR
;
A
#
# COMPACT_ATOMS: atom_id res chain seq x y z
N ALA A 1 -14.34 20.93 -16.87
CA ALA A 1 -14.46 19.49 -17.17
C ALA A 1 -15.44 18.88 -16.15
N PRO A 2 -16.25 17.85 -16.48
CA PRO A 2 -17.05 17.20 -15.46
C PRO A 2 -16.14 16.70 -14.32
N GLY A 3 -16.57 16.90 -13.08
CA GLY A 3 -15.84 16.41 -11.90
C GLY A 3 -15.66 14.89 -11.92
N GLY A 4 -14.75 14.37 -11.11
CA GLY A 4 -14.39 12.96 -11.10
C GLY A 4 -13.65 12.54 -9.83
N TRP A 5 -13.51 11.23 -9.64
CA TRP A 5 -12.78 10.64 -8.52
C TRP A 5 -11.49 9.99 -9.02
N PHE A 6 -10.40 10.24 -8.29
CA PHE A 6 -9.20 9.44 -8.34
C PHE A 6 -9.22 8.46 -7.17
N VAL A 7 -9.01 7.18 -7.45
CA VAL A 7 -8.92 6.12 -6.44
C VAL A 7 -7.69 5.28 -6.78
N ALA A 8 -6.79 5.13 -5.81
CA ALA A 8 -5.62 4.27 -5.92
C ALA A 8 -5.48 3.39 -4.68
N PHE A 9 -4.99 2.17 -4.87
CA PHE A 9 -4.63 1.25 -3.80
C PHE A 9 -3.17 0.88 -3.96
N ASP A 10 -2.33 1.32 -3.03
CA ASP A 10 -0.88 1.19 -3.14
C ASP A 10 -0.21 1.29 -1.75
N TYR A 11 1.12 1.18 -1.73
CA TYR A 11 1.98 1.42 -0.58
C TYR A 11 2.19 2.91 -0.34
N PHE A 12 1.23 3.53 0.34
CA PHE A 12 1.40 4.89 0.83
C PHE A 12 1.82 4.87 2.31
N HIS A 13 2.68 5.80 2.72
CA HIS A 13 3.10 5.90 4.13
C HIS A 13 3.32 7.36 4.59
N PRO A 14 3.26 7.64 5.91
CA PRO A 14 3.34 9.01 6.44
C PRO A 14 4.76 9.60 6.50
N PHE A 15 5.80 8.78 6.28
CA PHE A 15 7.18 9.25 6.34
C PHE A 15 7.60 9.96 5.05
N GLU A 16 8.35 11.06 5.15
CA GLU A 16 8.85 11.84 4.01
C GLU A 16 10.12 11.22 3.39
N GLN A 17 10.05 9.94 3.01
CA GLN A 17 11.14 9.20 2.39
C GLN A 17 10.66 8.37 1.20
N ARG A 18 11.46 8.28 0.14
CA ARG A 18 11.14 7.37 -0.97
C ARG A 18 11.84 6.05 -0.75
N VAL A 19 11.08 4.97 -0.72
CA VAL A 19 11.62 3.62 -0.55
C VAL A 19 11.23 2.77 -1.75
N ALA A 20 12.22 2.07 -2.30
CA ALA A 20 11.99 1.02 -3.28
C ALA A 20 12.52 -0.29 -2.71
N LEU A 21 11.75 -1.37 -2.89
CA LEU A 21 12.11 -2.71 -2.45
C LEU A 21 12.01 -3.64 -3.64
N THR A 22 13.09 -4.35 -3.97
CA THR A 22 13.06 -5.39 -5.00
C THR A 22 13.00 -6.75 -4.32
N GLU A 23 11.89 -7.44 -4.52
CA GLU A 23 11.65 -8.79 -4.03
C GLU A 23 12.02 -9.79 -5.12
N THR A 24 12.99 -10.65 -4.87
CA THR A 24 13.31 -11.78 -5.75
C THR A 24 12.74 -13.06 -5.14
N SER A 25 12.02 -13.84 -5.94
CA SER A 25 11.46 -15.13 -5.52
C SER A 25 11.49 -16.13 -6.68
N ARG A 26 11.11 -17.40 -6.42
CA ARG A 26 10.93 -18.39 -7.50
C ARG A 26 9.89 -17.96 -8.54
N LEU A 27 8.85 -17.22 -8.12
CA LEU A 27 7.80 -16.72 -9.01
C LEU A 27 8.20 -15.44 -9.75
N HIS A 28 9.16 -14.70 -9.18
CA HIS A 28 9.67 -13.44 -9.72
C HIS A 28 11.21 -13.48 -9.75
N PRO A 29 11.81 -14.32 -10.62
CA PRO A 29 13.28 -14.48 -10.66
C PRO A 29 13.99 -13.19 -11.10
N ASP A 30 13.34 -12.37 -11.93
CA ASP A 30 13.85 -11.06 -12.37
C ASP A 30 13.59 -9.94 -11.34
N GLY A 31 12.93 -10.28 -10.23
CA GLY A 31 12.55 -9.36 -9.18
C GLY A 31 11.22 -8.64 -9.44
N LEU A 32 10.52 -8.33 -8.35
CA LEU A 32 9.33 -7.49 -8.31
C LEU A 32 9.66 -6.26 -7.48
N THR A 33 9.59 -5.08 -8.09
CA THR A 33 9.92 -3.82 -7.40
C THR A 33 8.65 -3.15 -6.87
N PHE A 34 8.64 -2.90 -5.57
CA PHE A 34 7.63 -2.12 -4.87
C PHE A 34 8.12 -0.71 -4.62
N TYR A 35 7.27 0.27 -4.87
CA TYR A 35 7.54 1.68 -4.57
C TYR A 35 6.65 2.15 -3.44
N LEU A 36 7.26 2.39 -2.29
CA LEU A 36 6.62 2.92 -1.09
C LEU A 36 6.66 4.45 -1.19
N ARG A 37 5.48 5.07 -1.26
CA ARG A 37 5.31 6.48 -1.61
C ARG A 37 4.88 7.31 -0.39
N PRO A 38 5.57 8.42 -0.06
CA PRO A 38 5.13 9.35 0.96
C PRO A 38 3.75 9.94 0.67
N TYR A 39 2.96 10.15 1.72
CA TYR A 39 1.70 10.90 1.64
C TYR A 39 1.93 12.30 1.07
N GLY A 40 2.93 13.05 1.56
CA GLY A 40 3.18 14.42 1.11
C GLY A 40 3.55 14.54 -0.37
N VAL A 41 4.25 13.55 -0.93
CA VAL A 41 4.56 13.51 -2.37
C VAL A 41 3.28 13.25 -3.18
N MET A 42 2.50 12.25 -2.79
CA MET A 42 1.30 11.87 -3.52
C MET A 42 0.20 12.92 -3.43
N GLN A 43 0.05 13.56 -2.26
CA GLN A 43 -0.86 14.69 -2.06
C GLN A 43 -0.56 15.83 -3.03
N ARG A 44 0.69 16.29 -3.10
CA ARG A 44 1.08 17.36 -4.03
C ARG A 44 0.79 16.98 -5.49
N LEU A 45 1.14 15.75 -5.89
CA LEU A 45 0.93 15.30 -7.27
C LEU A 45 -0.55 15.29 -7.67
N VAL A 46 -1.45 14.84 -6.79
CA VAL A 46 -2.89 14.85 -7.11
C VAL A 46 -3.47 16.26 -7.07
N GLU A 47 -2.98 17.12 -6.17
CA GLU A 47 -3.35 18.55 -6.11
C GLU A 47 -2.90 19.31 -7.37
N GLU A 48 -1.66 19.11 -7.81
CA GLU A 48 -1.11 19.67 -9.06
C GLU A 48 -1.88 19.20 -10.30
N ALA A 49 -2.43 17.98 -10.26
CA ALA A 49 -3.31 17.45 -11.31
C ALA A 49 -4.75 18.03 -11.25
N GLY A 50 -5.04 18.90 -10.28
CA GLY A 50 -6.32 19.57 -10.10
C GLY A 50 -7.36 18.74 -9.35
N PHE A 51 -6.95 17.74 -8.56
CA PHE A 51 -7.83 17.08 -7.59
C PHE A 51 -7.76 17.81 -6.24
N GLU A 52 -8.84 17.71 -5.47
CA GLU A 52 -8.97 18.31 -4.16
C GLU A 52 -9.19 17.22 -3.10
N SER A 53 -8.93 17.58 -1.83
CA SER A 53 -9.22 16.76 -0.65
C SER A 53 -8.65 15.33 -0.70
N PRO A 54 -7.34 15.14 -0.95
CA PRO A 54 -6.74 13.81 -0.92
C PRO A 54 -6.86 13.20 0.48
N ALA A 55 -7.32 11.95 0.53
CA ALA A 55 -7.49 11.20 1.76
C ALA A 55 -6.79 9.84 1.65
N PHE A 56 -5.89 9.59 2.58
CA PHE A 56 -5.19 8.32 2.75
C PHE A 56 -5.89 7.50 3.83
N ARG A 57 -6.33 6.29 3.48
CA ARG A 57 -7.02 5.37 4.36
C ARG A 57 -6.24 4.06 4.41
N PRO A 58 -5.43 3.85 5.47
CA PRO A 58 -4.76 2.58 5.69
C PRO A 58 -5.77 1.44 5.63
N PHE A 59 -5.48 0.44 4.81
CA PHE A 59 -6.31 -0.73 4.65
C PHE A 59 -6.03 -1.71 5.78
N HIS A 60 -7.10 -2.18 6.40
CA HIS A 60 -7.06 -3.21 7.42
C HIS A 60 -7.73 -4.47 6.87
N LEU A 61 -6.97 -5.57 6.82
CA LEU A 61 -7.49 -6.87 6.38
C LEU A 61 -8.18 -7.56 7.59
N PRO A 62 -9.51 -7.77 7.56
CA PRO A 62 -10.25 -8.21 8.75
C PRO A 62 -10.32 -9.74 8.90
N ILE A 63 -9.56 -10.48 8.08
CA ILE A 63 -9.54 -11.94 8.07
C ILE A 63 -8.15 -12.47 8.39
N ASP A 64 -8.11 -13.68 8.93
CA ASP A 64 -6.87 -14.40 9.13
C ASP A 64 -6.42 -15.04 7.82
N LEU A 65 -5.24 -14.66 7.35
CA LEU A 65 -4.53 -15.34 6.28
C LEU A 65 -3.39 -16.15 6.89
N PRO A 66 -3.32 -17.47 6.65
CA PRO A 66 -2.26 -18.30 7.18
C PRO A 66 -0.91 -17.91 6.56
N PRO A 67 0.20 -18.08 7.30
CA PRO A 67 1.53 -17.98 6.71
C PRO A 67 1.70 -19.03 5.59
N PRO A 68 2.57 -18.77 4.59
CA PRO A 68 2.84 -19.74 3.54
C PRO A 68 3.45 -21.02 4.12
N GLY A 69 3.05 -22.17 3.60
CA GLY A 69 3.62 -23.47 4.01
C GLY A 69 5.08 -23.65 3.58
N ASP A 70 5.51 -22.92 2.54
CA ASP A 70 6.89 -22.85 2.07
C ASP A 70 7.41 -21.41 2.25
N PRO A 71 8.42 -21.16 3.11
CA PRO A 71 8.97 -19.83 3.33
C PRO A 71 9.56 -19.14 2.08
N SER A 72 9.87 -19.90 1.03
CA SER A 72 10.32 -19.36 -0.25
C SER A 72 9.18 -18.77 -1.10
N GLN A 73 7.94 -19.08 -0.75
CA GLN A 73 6.77 -18.46 -1.35
C GLN A 73 6.50 -17.12 -0.68
N ILE A 74 6.61 -16.06 -1.46
CA ILE A 74 6.36 -14.72 -0.97
C ILE A 74 4.90 -14.37 -1.27
N THR A 75 4.02 -14.71 -0.32
CA THR A 75 2.58 -14.41 -0.37
C THR A 75 2.18 -13.62 0.87
N SER A 76 1.01 -12.96 0.78
CA SER A 76 0.49 -12.18 1.89
C SER A 76 -0.11 -13.07 2.98
N TYR A 77 0.18 -12.78 4.24
CA TYR A 77 -0.37 -13.43 5.42
C TYR A 77 -0.65 -12.41 6.51
N THR A 78 -1.37 -12.80 7.56
CA THR A 78 -1.65 -11.92 8.70
C THR A 78 -1.01 -12.41 9.98
N VAL A 79 -0.56 -11.48 10.80
CA VAL A 79 -0.07 -11.73 12.15
C VAL A 79 -0.97 -11.00 13.15
N ASN A 80 -1.43 -11.72 14.17
CA ASN A 80 -2.28 -11.16 15.23
C ASN A 80 -1.50 -10.19 16.11
N ARG A 81 -2.11 -9.06 16.42
CA ARG A 81 -1.63 -8.08 17.40
C ARG A 81 -2.24 -8.37 18.77
N GLN A 82 -1.59 -7.89 19.82
CA GLN A 82 -2.08 -8.01 21.20
C GLN A 82 -3.41 -7.28 21.43
N ASP A 83 -3.71 -6.25 20.65
CA ASP A 83 -4.95 -5.46 20.73
C ASP A 83 -6.12 -6.04 19.91
N GLY A 84 -5.98 -7.27 19.40
CA GLY A 84 -6.98 -7.92 18.56
C GLY A 84 -6.97 -7.46 17.10
N GLY A 85 -6.07 -6.53 16.73
CA GLY A 85 -5.81 -6.17 15.34
C GLY A 85 -5.00 -7.22 14.59
N ARG A 86 -4.82 -6.99 13.29
CA ARG A 86 -4.01 -7.81 12.39
C ARG A 86 -3.03 -6.93 11.63
N LEU A 87 -1.80 -7.43 11.48
CA LEU A 87 -0.79 -6.87 10.60
C LEU A 87 -0.74 -7.72 9.33
N CYS A 88 -0.78 -7.10 8.16
CA CYS A 88 -0.59 -7.77 6.89
C CYS A 88 0.92 -7.82 6.56
N PHE A 89 1.43 -8.98 6.21
CA PHE A 89 2.82 -9.20 5.84
C PHE A 89 2.91 -9.91 4.50
N ARG A 90 4.02 -9.74 3.79
CA ARG A 90 4.43 -10.52 2.62
C ARG A 90 5.91 -10.88 2.77
N GLY A 91 6.19 -12.16 2.95
CA GLY A 91 7.51 -12.59 3.42
C GLY A 91 7.84 -11.91 4.77
N THR A 92 8.93 -11.14 4.82
CA THR A 92 9.32 -10.35 6.00
C THR A 92 8.84 -8.90 5.95
N LEU A 93 8.22 -8.47 4.84
CA LEU A 93 7.79 -7.10 4.65
C LEU A 93 6.40 -6.89 5.25
N TYR A 94 6.29 -5.97 6.22
CA TYR A 94 5.00 -5.44 6.64
C TYR A 94 4.36 -4.68 5.48
N GLN A 95 3.10 -4.99 5.16
CA GLN A 95 2.35 -4.39 4.06
C GLN A 95 1.25 -3.44 4.55
N PRO A 96 1.55 -2.17 4.86
CA PRO A 96 0.55 -1.16 5.21
C PRO A 96 -0.12 -0.65 3.94
N TRP A 97 -0.86 -1.51 3.26
CA TRP A 97 -1.65 -1.11 2.10
C TRP A 97 -2.53 0.10 2.44
N CYS A 98 -2.74 1.00 1.49
CA CYS A 98 -3.51 2.22 1.73
C CYS A 98 -4.34 2.59 0.50
N HIS A 99 -5.58 2.99 0.73
CA HIS A 99 -6.42 3.61 -0.29
C HIS A 99 -6.15 5.11 -0.30
N LEU A 100 -5.86 5.67 -1.47
CA LEU A 100 -5.86 7.11 -1.72
C LEU A 100 -7.11 7.44 -2.53
N THR A 101 -7.91 8.37 -2.03
CA THR A 101 -9.05 8.95 -2.77
C THR A 101 -8.86 10.46 -2.90
N ALA A 102 -9.16 11.03 -4.06
CA ALA A 102 -9.22 12.49 -4.26
C ALA A 102 -10.34 12.84 -5.23
N GLN A 103 -10.95 14.01 -5.07
CA GLN A 103 -12.11 14.42 -5.88
C GLN A 103 -11.80 15.70 -6.65
N ARG A 104 -12.12 15.73 -7.95
CA ARG A 104 -12.08 16.94 -8.75
C ARG A 104 -13.46 17.59 -8.76
N ARG A 105 -13.58 18.81 -8.22
CA ARG A 105 -14.83 19.60 -8.28
C ARG A 105 -15.02 20.19 -9.69
N ARG A 106 -16.28 20.49 -10.02
CA ARG A 106 -16.67 21.06 -11.32
C ARG A 106 -16.37 22.55 -11.37
#